data_AF-A0A7T4YH35-F1
#
_entry.id   AF-A0A7T4YH35-F1
#
_cell.length_a   1.000
_cell.length_b   1.000
_cell.length_c   1.000
_cell.angle_alpha   90.00
_cell.angle_beta   90.00
_cell.angle_gamma   90.00
#
_symmetry.space_group_name_H-M   'P 1'
#
loop_
_entity.id
_entity.type
_entity.pdbx_description
1 polymer ?
#
loop_
_entity_poly.entity_id
_entity_poly.type
_entity_poly.pdbx_seq_one_letter_code
_entity_poly.pdbx_strand_id
1 'polypeptide(L)'
;MSKAKKSGKANKTGASRKKKIVACLMVVLALSALGGGAYVTWAMIPLSMPQTAEEGLAMMSSARFRWMSEERKRQYQQRLGELVDKLDDKQRVDLMKANLGDRKFRREMFAGMKRMAEERAKSFATAAPEQRLVMLDEDIDRIMAMKARFEGMKGMFGGMKRPELSEEEKEKRRAEMQEKVQTRVQDMTETGNPQTQAVMFEYSTAIQVRMKQRGLDGGIWGGKGGKK
;
A
#
# COMPACT_ATOMS: atom_id res chain seq x y z
N MET A 1 -79.65 -36.31 4.02
CA MET A 1 -78.32 -36.15 3.40
C MET A 1 -77.89 -34.69 3.53
N SER A 2 -76.90 -34.36 4.36
CA SER A 2 -76.38 -32.99 4.45
C SER A 2 -74.87 -33.05 4.65
N LYS A 3 -74.11 -32.74 3.59
CA LYS A 3 -72.65 -32.63 3.62
C LYS A 3 -72.27 -31.21 4.02
N ALA A 4 -71.83 -31.01 5.25
CA ALA A 4 -71.32 -29.72 5.72
C ALA A 4 -69.87 -29.49 5.28
N LYS A 5 -69.66 -28.42 4.49
CA LYS A 5 -68.36 -27.84 4.11
C LYS A 5 -67.50 -27.53 5.34
N LYS A 6 -66.40 -28.25 5.52
CA LYS A 6 -65.26 -27.85 6.38
C LYS A 6 -63.96 -27.93 5.58
N SER A 7 -63.65 -26.90 4.80
CA SER A 7 -62.27 -26.63 4.38
C SER A 7 -62.11 -25.14 4.10
N GLY A 8 -61.17 -24.47 4.77
CA GLY A 8 -60.89 -23.05 4.46
C GLY A 8 -60.14 -22.25 5.51
N LYS A 9 -60.03 -22.71 6.77
CA LYS A 9 -59.36 -21.92 7.84
C LYS A 9 -57.87 -22.24 8.05
N ALA A 10 -57.35 -23.38 7.58
CA ALA A 10 -55.96 -23.79 7.84
C ALA A 10 -54.89 -23.02 7.01
N ASN A 11 -55.23 -22.46 5.85
CA ASN A 11 -54.25 -21.80 4.97
C ASN A 11 -54.00 -20.31 5.26
N LYS A 12 -54.81 -19.65 6.11
CA LYS A 12 -54.66 -18.20 6.36
C LYS A 12 -53.49 -17.84 7.27
N THR A 13 -53.12 -18.71 8.22
CA THR A 13 -52.04 -18.45 9.18
C THR A 13 -50.66 -18.55 8.54
N GLY A 14 -50.42 -19.55 7.68
CA GLY A 14 -49.17 -19.70 6.93
C GLY A 14 -48.90 -18.54 5.95
N ALA A 15 -49.94 -18.06 5.25
CA ALA A 15 -49.83 -16.92 4.35
C ALA A 15 -49.50 -15.61 5.11
N SER A 16 -50.03 -15.43 6.32
CA SER A 16 -49.74 -14.24 7.14
C SER A 16 -48.30 -14.20 7.65
N ARG A 17 -47.71 -15.34 8.04
CA ARG A 17 -46.31 -15.42 8.48
C ARG A 17 -45.35 -15.14 7.32
N LYS A 18 -45.61 -15.71 6.13
CA LYS A 18 -44.82 -15.42 4.92
C LYS A 18 -44.86 -13.93 4.56
N LYS A 19 -46.03 -13.28 4.62
CA LYS A 19 -46.16 -11.83 4.39
C LYS A 19 -45.38 -10.99 5.39
N LYS A 20 -45.37 -11.36 6.68
CA LYS A 20 -44.56 -10.67 7.71
C LYS A 20 -43.06 -10.82 7.47
N ILE A 21 -42.60 -12.02 7.09
CA ILE A 21 -41.18 -12.27 6.78
C ILE A 21 -40.75 -11.44 5.55
N VAL A 22 -41.55 -11.46 4.47
CA VAL A 22 -41.26 -10.65 3.27
C VAL A 22 -41.27 -9.16 3.60
N ALA A 23 -42.22 -8.68 4.42
CA ALA A 23 -42.24 -7.29 4.86
C ALA A 23 -40.99 -6.92 5.66
N CYS A 24 -40.55 -7.75 6.61
CA CYS A 24 -39.28 -7.52 7.33
C CYS A 24 -38.07 -7.51 6.39
N LEU A 25 -38.01 -8.43 5.43
CA LEU A 25 -36.92 -8.45 4.43
C LEU A 25 -36.92 -7.18 3.57
N MET A 26 -38.09 -6.71 3.13
CA MET A 26 -38.22 -5.45 2.39
C MET A 26 -37.78 -4.25 3.22
N VAL A 27 -38.10 -4.22 4.52
CA VAL A 27 -37.65 -3.16 5.43
C VAL A 27 -36.12 -3.21 5.61
N VAL A 28 -35.54 -4.39 5.80
CA VAL A 28 -34.07 -4.54 5.90
C VAL A 28 -33.40 -4.10 4.61
N LEU A 29 -33.94 -4.49 3.45
CA LEU A 29 -33.43 -4.07 2.13
C LEU A 29 -33.53 -2.55 1.94
N ALA A 30 -34.67 -1.94 2.30
CA ALA A 30 -34.86 -0.50 2.21
C ALA A 30 -33.88 0.26 3.12
N LEU A 31 -33.70 -0.20 4.37
CA LEU A 31 -32.72 0.38 5.30
C LEU A 31 -31.28 0.21 4.79
N SER A 32 -30.96 -0.94 4.19
CA SER A 32 -29.64 -1.20 3.61
C SER A 32 -29.39 -0.29 2.39
N ALA A 33 -30.39 -0.08 1.55
CA ALA A 33 -30.31 0.84 0.41
C ALA A 33 -30.14 2.29 0.85
N LEU A 34 -30.89 2.74 1.86
CA LEU A 34 -30.75 4.10 2.42
C LEU A 34 -29.40 4.30 3.11
N GLY A 35 -28.95 3.33 3.92
CA GLY A 35 -27.64 3.37 4.56
C GLY A 35 -26.49 3.35 3.55
N GLY A 36 -26.58 2.52 2.51
CA GLY A 36 -25.63 2.47 1.41
C GLY A 36 -25.59 3.78 0.62
N GLY A 37 -26.76 4.33 0.27
CA GLY A 37 -26.87 5.62 -0.44
C GLY A 37 -26.32 6.80 0.36
N ALA A 38 -26.64 6.88 1.66
CA ALA A 38 -26.10 7.90 2.56
C ALA A 38 -24.57 7.79 2.70
N TYR A 39 -24.05 6.56 2.79
CA TYR A 39 -22.61 6.32 2.86
C TYR A 39 -21.89 6.73 1.58
N VAL A 40 -22.43 6.39 0.40
CA VAL A 40 -21.85 6.75 -0.90
C VAL A 40 -21.87 8.26 -1.11
N THR A 41 -22.99 8.92 -0.80
CA THR A 41 -23.09 10.38 -0.93
C THR A 41 -22.12 11.09 0.01
N TRP A 42 -22.02 10.68 1.28
CA TRP A 42 -20.99 11.17 2.21
C TRP A 42 -19.57 10.91 1.67
N ALA A 43 -19.34 9.75 1.07
CA ALA A 43 -18.05 9.38 0.54
C ALA A 43 -17.60 10.27 -0.65
N MET A 44 -18.56 10.78 -1.42
CA MET A 44 -18.35 11.65 -2.58
C MET A 44 -18.15 13.13 -2.25
N ILE A 45 -18.47 13.57 -1.02
CA ILE A 45 -18.24 14.97 -0.62
C ILE A 45 -16.73 15.25 -0.74
N PRO A 46 -16.31 16.36 -1.39
CA PRO A 46 -14.91 16.72 -1.46
C PRO A 46 -14.34 16.97 -0.06
N LEU A 47 -13.21 16.34 0.28
CA LEU A 47 -12.46 16.75 1.48
C LEU A 47 -11.72 18.05 1.20
N SER A 48 -11.55 18.85 2.26
CA SER A 48 -10.57 19.92 2.32
C SER A 48 -9.16 19.32 2.32
N MET A 49 -8.21 20.06 1.74
CA MET A 49 -6.81 19.66 1.78
C MET A 49 -6.34 19.53 3.24
N PRO A 50 -5.51 18.52 3.55
CA PRO A 50 -4.99 18.36 4.90
C PRO A 50 -4.11 19.56 5.26
N GLN A 51 -4.23 20.00 6.51
CA GLN A 51 -3.43 21.08 7.07
C GLN A 51 -2.24 20.56 7.86
N THR A 52 -2.31 19.33 8.37
CA THR A 52 -1.22 18.66 9.10
C THR A 52 -0.85 17.31 8.48
N ALA A 53 0.34 16.82 8.79
CA ALA A 53 0.82 15.54 8.27
C ALA A 53 -0.02 14.36 8.81
N GLU A 54 -0.44 14.44 10.08
CA GLU A 54 -1.30 13.45 10.73
C GLU A 54 -2.67 13.37 10.05
N GLU A 55 -3.26 14.54 9.74
CA GLU A 55 -4.53 14.62 9.03
C GLU A 55 -4.40 14.02 7.62
N GLY A 56 -3.33 14.35 6.89
CA GLY A 56 -3.09 13.80 5.56
C GLY A 56 -2.93 12.28 5.57
N LEU A 57 -2.23 11.72 6.56
CA LEU A 57 -2.09 10.28 6.74
C LEU A 57 -3.42 9.61 7.08
N ALA A 58 -4.17 10.18 8.02
CA ALA A 58 -5.51 9.69 8.38
C ALA A 58 -6.44 9.70 7.14
N MET A 59 -6.38 10.77 6.35
CA MET A 59 -7.16 10.90 5.12
C MET A 59 -6.79 9.85 4.08
N MET A 60 -5.52 9.55 3.85
CA MET A 60 -5.10 8.50 2.89
C MET A 60 -5.71 7.13 3.24
N SER A 61 -5.82 6.83 4.54
CA SER A 61 -6.42 5.59 5.02
C SER A 61 -7.96 5.57 4.90
N SER A 62 -8.59 6.72 4.71
CA SER A 62 -10.05 6.88 4.73
C SER A 62 -10.73 6.26 3.52
N ALA A 63 -12.00 5.86 3.70
CA ALA A 63 -12.81 5.38 2.58
C ALA A 63 -12.96 6.44 1.49
N ARG A 64 -13.06 7.72 1.86
CA ARG A 64 -13.25 8.84 0.93
C ARG A 64 -12.09 8.98 -0.05
N PHE A 65 -10.85 8.81 0.42
CA PHE A 65 -9.67 8.86 -0.45
C PHE A 65 -9.70 7.78 -1.55
N ARG A 66 -10.25 6.59 -1.26
CA ARG A 66 -10.37 5.50 -2.25
C ARG A 66 -11.24 5.88 -3.44
N TRP A 67 -12.31 6.64 -3.20
CA TRP A 67 -13.28 7.07 -4.22
C TRP A 67 -12.87 8.34 -4.97
N MET A 68 -11.78 9.00 -4.56
CA MET A 68 -11.29 10.18 -5.28
C MET A 68 -10.73 9.80 -6.66
N SER A 69 -10.83 10.74 -7.60
CA SER A 69 -10.08 10.70 -8.86
C SER A 69 -8.56 10.61 -8.60
N GLU A 70 -7.83 9.97 -9.50
CA GLU A 70 -6.36 9.85 -9.40
C GLU A 70 -5.64 11.21 -9.36
N GLU A 71 -6.14 12.21 -10.10
CA GLU A 71 -5.58 13.57 -10.05
C GLU A 71 -5.67 14.19 -8.65
N ARG A 72 -6.85 14.11 -8.03
CA ARG A 72 -7.04 14.58 -6.66
C ARG A 72 -6.19 13.79 -5.66
N LYS A 73 -6.09 12.46 -5.81
CA LYS A 73 -5.17 11.65 -4.98
C LYS A 73 -3.73 12.14 -5.09
N ARG A 74 -3.27 12.47 -6.30
CA ARG A 74 -1.92 13.04 -6.52
C ARG A 74 -1.73 14.37 -5.80
N GLN A 75 -2.69 15.29 -5.88
CA GLN A 75 -2.61 16.58 -5.17
C GLN A 75 -2.54 16.39 -3.65
N TYR A 76 -3.31 15.44 -3.09
CA TYR A 76 -3.25 15.11 -1.67
C TYR A 76 -1.91 14.52 -1.26
N GLN A 77 -1.35 13.63 -2.08
CA GLN A 77 -0.04 13.04 -1.83
C GLN A 77 1.07 14.08 -1.89
N GLN A 78 1.01 15.01 -2.84
CA GLN A 78 1.93 16.14 -2.94
C GLN A 78 1.83 17.02 -1.70
N ARG A 79 0.62 17.40 -1.30
CA ARG A 79 0.39 18.20 -0.10
C ARG A 79 0.88 17.51 1.17
N LEU A 80 0.64 16.21 1.32
CA LEU A 80 1.18 15.44 2.44
C LEU A 80 2.71 15.44 2.41
N GLY A 81 3.32 15.28 1.24
CA GLY A 81 4.77 15.40 1.06
C GLY A 81 5.31 16.72 1.58
N GLU A 82 4.71 17.84 1.18
CA GLU A 82 5.07 19.18 1.67
C GLU A 82 4.93 19.32 3.19
N LEU A 83 3.84 18.76 3.76
CA LEU A 83 3.60 18.82 5.21
C LEU A 83 4.64 18.00 5.98
N VAL A 84 4.98 16.81 5.48
CA VAL A 84 6.01 15.94 6.05
C VAL A 84 7.40 16.56 5.91
N ASP A 85 7.66 17.26 4.81
CA ASP A 85 8.94 17.94 4.58
C ASP A 85 9.14 19.13 5.52
N LYS A 86 8.06 19.78 5.96
CA LYS A 86 8.08 20.86 6.95
C LYS A 86 8.24 20.40 8.39
N LEU A 87 7.95 19.13 8.69
CA LEU A 87 8.19 18.58 10.02
C LEU A 87 9.69 18.56 10.32
N ASP A 88 10.03 18.77 11.59
CA ASP A 88 11.39 18.52 12.04
C ASP A 88 11.72 17.01 11.92
N ASP A 89 13.01 16.68 11.93
CA ASP A 89 13.44 15.29 11.75
C ASP A 89 12.89 14.36 12.84
N LYS A 90 12.67 14.87 14.06
CA LYS A 90 12.16 14.08 15.20
C LYS A 90 10.67 13.76 15.04
N GLN A 91 9.86 14.75 14.70
CA GLN A 91 8.44 14.64 14.39
C GLN A 91 8.22 13.71 13.20
N ARG A 92 9.05 13.83 12.16
CA ARG A 92 9.00 12.89 11.02
C ARG A 92 9.30 11.46 11.46
N VAL A 93 10.30 11.27 12.30
CA VAL A 93 10.63 9.95 12.89
C VAL A 93 9.47 9.42 13.72
N ASP A 94 8.88 10.24 14.59
CA ASP A 94 7.79 9.84 15.48
C ASP A 94 6.51 9.52 14.70
N LEU A 95 6.19 10.32 13.69
CA LEU A 95 5.10 10.07 12.75
C LEU A 95 5.29 8.73 12.02
N MET A 96 6.51 8.46 11.54
CA MET A 96 6.83 7.18 10.90
C MET A 96 6.74 6.03 11.91
N LYS A 97 7.30 6.17 13.12
CA LYS A 97 7.22 5.15 14.18
C LYS A 97 5.78 4.78 14.51
N ALA A 98 4.92 5.78 14.69
CA ALA A 98 3.52 5.59 15.04
C ALA A 98 2.75 4.79 13.98
N ASN A 99 3.10 4.99 12.70
CA ASN A 99 2.38 4.38 11.57
C ASN A 99 3.03 3.10 11.03
N LEU A 100 4.33 2.86 11.30
CA LEU A 100 5.05 1.67 10.84
C LEU A 100 4.48 0.34 11.39
N GLY A 101 3.78 0.38 12.53
CA GLY A 101 3.07 -0.78 13.07
C GLY A 101 1.90 -1.21 12.17
N ASP A 102 1.22 -0.26 11.52
CA ASP A 102 0.07 -0.54 10.68
C ASP A 102 0.49 -1.24 9.38
N ARG A 103 -0.09 -2.42 9.15
CA ARG A 103 0.13 -3.22 7.95
C ARG A 103 -0.45 -2.54 6.71
N LYS A 104 -1.59 -1.86 6.83
CA LYS A 104 -2.24 -1.17 5.71
C LYS A 104 -1.40 0.02 5.27
N PHE A 105 -1.01 0.88 6.21
CA PHE A 105 -0.09 1.98 5.95
C PHE A 105 1.19 1.52 5.23
N ARG A 106 1.87 0.49 5.77
CA ARG A 106 3.07 -0.06 5.12
C ARG A 106 2.81 -0.51 3.69
N ARG A 107 1.71 -1.24 3.45
CA ARG A 107 1.35 -1.71 2.11
C ARG A 107 1.13 -0.54 1.14
N GLU A 108 0.42 0.50 1.57
CA GLU A 108 0.16 1.68 0.74
C GLU A 108 1.44 2.48 0.45
N MET A 109 2.31 2.64 1.46
CA MET A 109 3.62 3.25 1.30
C MET A 109 4.47 2.50 0.27
N PHE A 110 4.58 1.17 0.39
CA PHE A 110 5.32 0.34 -0.58
C PHE A 110 4.70 0.40 -1.98
N ALA A 111 3.37 0.38 -2.09
CA ALA A 111 2.68 0.52 -3.37
C ALA A 111 2.90 1.91 -4.00
N GLY A 112 3.03 2.96 -3.20
CA GLY A 112 3.40 4.30 -3.66
C GLY A 112 4.84 4.34 -4.20
N MET A 113 5.80 3.82 -3.42
CA MET A 113 7.21 3.74 -3.86
C MET A 113 7.35 2.90 -5.14
N LYS A 114 6.64 1.77 -5.24
CA LYS A 114 6.64 0.93 -6.43
C LYS A 114 6.14 1.69 -7.67
N ARG A 115 5.02 2.40 -7.57
CA ARG A 115 4.48 3.21 -8.68
C ARG A 115 5.44 4.30 -9.13
N MET A 116 6.07 5.01 -8.18
CA MET A 116 7.06 6.03 -8.51
C MET A 116 8.27 5.43 -9.24
N ALA A 117 8.75 4.26 -8.78
CA ALA A 117 9.85 3.57 -9.43
C ALA A 117 9.48 3.08 -10.84
N GLU A 118 8.25 2.58 -11.03
CA GLU A 118 7.74 2.20 -12.36
C GLU A 118 7.63 3.40 -13.31
N GLU A 119 7.11 4.54 -12.85
CA GLU A 119 7.06 5.77 -13.64
C GLU A 119 8.47 6.26 -14.03
N ARG A 120 9.43 6.18 -13.09
CA ARG A 120 10.83 6.53 -13.34
C ARG A 120 11.50 5.59 -14.34
N ALA A 121 11.31 4.27 -14.18
CA ALA A 121 11.87 3.29 -15.10
C ALA A 121 11.30 3.45 -16.52
N LYS A 122 10.00 3.75 -16.66
CA LYS A 122 9.40 4.09 -17.96
C LYS A 122 10.02 5.34 -18.56
N SER A 123 10.18 6.40 -17.76
CA SER A 123 10.79 7.66 -18.20
C SER A 123 12.23 7.44 -18.69
N PHE A 124 13.00 6.63 -17.95
CA PHE A 124 14.36 6.23 -18.32
C PHE A 124 14.39 5.46 -19.65
N ALA A 125 13.50 4.50 -19.84
CA ALA A 125 13.44 3.71 -21.07
C ALA A 125 13.15 4.59 -22.31
N THR A 126 12.32 5.62 -22.17
CA THR A 126 11.98 6.53 -23.28
C THR A 126 12.95 7.71 -23.46
N ALA A 127 13.82 7.98 -22.49
CA ALA A 127 14.74 9.12 -22.52
C ALA A 127 15.90 8.91 -23.50
N ALA A 128 16.44 10.02 -24.04
CA ALA A 128 17.64 10.01 -24.87
C ALA A 128 18.87 9.55 -24.05
N PRO A 129 19.91 8.96 -24.70
CA PRO A 129 21.08 8.43 -23.99
C PRO A 129 21.76 9.42 -23.03
N GLU A 130 21.86 10.70 -23.43
CA GLU A 130 22.43 11.76 -22.61
C GLU A 130 21.57 12.07 -21.37
N GLN A 131 20.24 12.11 -21.56
CA GLN A 131 19.28 12.35 -20.47
C GLN A 131 19.23 11.19 -19.47
N ARG A 132 19.44 9.96 -19.94
CA ARG A 132 19.50 8.77 -19.06
C ARG A 132 20.61 8.91 -18.02
N LEU A 133 21.78 9.42 -18.39
CA LEU A 133 22.88 9.61 -17.44
C LEU A 133 22.51 10.64 -16.37
N VAL A 134 21.92 11.77 -16.77
CA VAL A 134 21.44 12.81 -15.85
C VAL A 134 20.41 12.24 -14.88
N MET A 135 19.40 11.50 -15.39
CA MET A 135 18.40 10.85 -14.54
C MET A 135 19.02 9.90 -13.53
N LEU A 136 19.97 9.07 -13.95
CA LEU A 136 20.66 8.13 -13.05
C LEU A 136 21.44 8.87 -11.97
N ASP A 137 22.12 9.96 -12.30
CA ASP A 137 22.89 10.73 -11.32
C ASP A 137 21.97 11.39 -10.29
N GLU A 138 20.87 12.01 -10.71
CA GLU A 138 19.85 12.58 -9.82
C GLU A 138 19.21 11.53 -8.90
N ASP A 139 18.88 10.36 -9.44
CA ASP A 139 18.26 9.28 -8.69
C ASP A 139 19.26 8.68 -7.69
N ILE A 140 20.54 8.55 -8.05
CA ILE A 140 21.61 8.13 -7.13
C ILE A 140 21.77 9.16 -6.00
N ASP A 141 21.79 10.45 -6.31
CA ASP A 141 21.92 11.50 -5.29
C ASP A 141 20.73 11.47 -4.32
N ARG A 142 19.51 11.26 -4.84
CA ARG A 142 18.31 11.06 -4.02
C ARG A 142 18.42 9.82 -3.13
N ILE A 143 18.89 8.71 -3.67
CA ILE A 143 19.08 7.47 -2.91
C ILE A 143 20.13 7.68 -1.82
N MET A 144 21.24 8.37 -2.11
CA MET A 144 22.28 8.67 -1.14
C MET A 144 21.78 9.61 -0.04
N ALA A 145 21.02 10.65 -0.39
CA ALA A 145 20.38 11.54 0.58
C ALA A 145 19.38 10.78 1.46
N MET A 146 18.56 9.90 0.86
CA MET A 146 17.64 9.04 1.61
C MET A 146 18.38 8.09 2.54
N LYS A 147 19.47 7.47 2.07
CA LYS A 147 20.31 6.58 2.86
C LYS A 147 20.92 7.33 4.05
N ALA A 148 21.50 8.51 3.84
CA ALA A 148 22.05 9.33 4.92
C ALA A 148 21.00 9.68 5.97
N ARG A 149 19.80 10.08 5.54
CA ARG A 149 18.65 10.31 6.44
C ARG A 149 18.29 9.04 7.22
N PHE A 150 18.23 7.90 6.54
CA PHE A 150 17.85 6.63 7.16
C PHE A 150 18.91 6.09 8.13
N GLU A 151 20.19 6.27 7.82
CA GLU A 151 21.31 5.93 8.73
C GLU A 151 21.29 6.83 9.98
N GLY A 152 21.03 8.13 9.83
CA GLY A 152 20.78 9.03 10.95
C GLY A 152 19.59 8.60 11.82
N MET A 153 18.51 8.14 11.18
CA MET A 153 17.35 7.58 11.88
C MET A 153 17.66 6.23 12.55
N LYS A 154 18.49 5.37 11.96
CA LYS A 154 18.83 4.05 12.53
C LYS A 154 19.47 4.16 13.92
N GLY A 155 20.18 5.25 14.21
CA GLY A 155 20.64 5.59 15.56
C GLY A 155 19.51 5.91 16.54
N MET A 156 18.43 6.56 16.08
CA MET A 156 17.25 6.91 16.89
C MET A 156 16.17 5.81 16.98
N PHE A 157 16.16 4.85 16.06
CA PHE A 157 15.26 3.68 16.10
C PHE A 157 15.80 2.54 16.97
N GLY A 158 16.88 2.79 17.72
CA GLY A 158 17.46 1.85 18.69
C GLY A 158 17.60 0.49 18.07
N GLY A 159 18.46 0.38 17.04
CA GLY A 159 18.55 -0.76 16.13
C GLY A 159 18.11 -2.05 16.82
N MET A 160 16.88 -2.49 16.52
CA MET A 160 16.28 -3.66 17.17
C MET A 160 17.33 -4.75 17.15
N LYS A 161 17.89 -5.08 18.31
CA LYS A 161 18.80 -6.22 18.45
C LYS A 161 18.02 -7.39 17.87
N ARG A 162 18.46 -7.89 16.72
CA ARG A 162 17.87 -9.11 16.18
C ARG A 162 18.07 -10.15 17.29
N PRO A 163 17.00 -10.79 17.77
CA PRO A 163 17.16 -11.84 18.76
C PRO A 163 18.14 -12.86 18.18
N GLU A 164 19.07 -13.31 19.02
CA GLU A 164 19.96 -14.41 18.67
C GLU A 164 19.09 -15.66 18.51
N LEU A 165 18.79 -15.98 17.25
CA LEU A 165 18.03 -17.17 16.88
C LEU A 165 18.94 -18.38 17.03
N SER A 166 18.41 -19.51 17.47
CA SER A 166 19.14 -20.78 17.43
C SER A 166 19.44 -21.18 15.98
N GLU A 167 20.41 -22.09 15.76
CA GLU A 167 20.69 -22.59 14.40
C GLU A 167 19.46 -23.25 13.74
N GLU A 168 18.65 -23.96 14.53
CA GLU A 168 17.40 -24.57 14.08
C GLU A 168 16.35 -23.52 13.68
N GLU A 169 16.23 -22.43 14.44
CA GLU A 169 15.35 -21.31 14.09
C GLU A 169 15.85 -20.54 12.86
N LYS A 170 17.17 -20.42 12.68
CA LYS A 170 17.76 -19.83 11.48
C LYS A 170 17.44 -20.67 10.25
N GLU A 171 17.53 -22.00 10.36
CA GLU A 171 17.23 -22.92 9.27
C GLU A 171 15.74 -22.90 8.91
N LYS A 172 14.85 -22.97 9.89
CA LYS A 172 13.40 -22.82 9.68
C LYS A 172 13.05 -21.50 9.02
N ARG A 173 13.69 -20.40 9.45
CA ARG A 173 13.49 -19.07 8.85
C ARG A 173 14.04 -18.97 7.43
N ARG A 174 15.14 -19.67 7.11
CA ARG A 174 15.66 -19.78 5.74
C ARG A 174 14.68 -20.53 4.85
N ALA A 175 14.14 -21.65 5.32
CA ALA A 175 13.13 -22.43 4.59
C ALA A 175 11.85 -21.61 4.34
N GLU A 176 11.31 -20.96 5.38
CA GLU A 176 10.12 -20.09 5.25
C GLU A 176 10.39 -18.90 4.31
N MET A 177 11.61 -18.35 4.33
CA MET A 177 12.00 -17.29 3.41
C MET A 177 12.10 -17.79 1.97
N GLN A 178 12.68 -18.98 1.74
CA GLN A 178 12.76 -19.60 0.41
C GLN A 178 11.36 -19.85 -0.15
N GLU A 179 10.45 -20.40 0.65
CA GLU A 179 9.06 -20.61 0.27
C GLU A 179 8.38 -19.28 -0.10
N LYS A 180 8.50 -18.25 0.75
CA LYS A 180 7.98 -16.91 0.45
C LYS A 180 8.57 -16.28 -0.81
N VAL A 181 9.85 -16.52 -1.11
CA VAL A 181 10.46 -16.06 -2.36
C VAL A 181 9.87 -16.81 -3.53
N GLN A 182 9.73 -18.14 -3.45
CA GLN A 182 9.11 -18.94 -4.51
C GLN A 182 7.66 -18.53 -4.77
N THR A 183 6.84 -18.35 -3.73
CA THR A 183 5.46 -17.86 -3.88
C THR A 183 5.43 -16.48 -4.53
N ARG A 184 6.33 -15.56 -4.15
CA ARG A 184 6.41 -14.25 -4.81
C ARG A 184 6.80 -14.34 -6.28
N VAL A 185 7.73 -15.22 -6.62
CA VAL A 185 8.15 -15.43 -8.01
C VAL A 185 7.01 -16.02 -8.83
N GLN A 186 6.26 -16.99 -8.27
CA GLN A 186 5.05 -17.53 -8.90
C GLN A 186 3.98 -16.45 -9.06
N ASP A 187 3.65 -15.70 -8.01
CA ASP A 187 2.70 -14.58 -8.06
C ASP A 187 3.11 -13.54 -9.11
N MET A 188 4.41 -13.24 -9.20
CA MET A 188 4.96 -12.32 -10.21
C MET A 188 4.84 -12.88 -11.63
N THR A 189 4.94 -14.18 -11.81
CA THR A 189 4.83 -14.86 -13.11
C THR A 189 3.37 -14.95 -13.54
N GLU A 190 2.46 -15.19 -12.60
CA GLU A 190 1.02 -15.36 -12.86
C GLU A 190 0.27 -14.02 -12.99
N THR A 191 0.64 -13.01 -12.20
CA THR A 191 -0.10 -11.73 -12.11
C THR A 191 0.68 -10.51 -12.62
N GLY A 192 1.96 -10.68 -12.94
CA GLY A 192 2.83 -9.58 -13.31
C GLY A 192 2.76 -9.21 -14.80
N ASN A 193 2.97 -7.93 -15.10
CA ASN A 193 3.24 -7.48 -16.46
C ASN A 193 4.75 -7.67 -16.74
N PRO A 194 5.15 -8.64 -17.61
CA PRO A 194 6.56 -8.95 -17.86
C PRO A 194 7.33 -7.77 -18.49
N GLN A 195 6.67 -6.93 -19.29
CA GLN A 195 7.30 -5.75 -19.89
C GLN A 195 7.66 -4.72 -18.82
N THR A 196 6.77 -4.52 -17.84
CA THR A 196 7.05 -3.60 -16.72
C THR A 196 8.20 -4.12 -15.86
N GLN A 197 8.26 -5.44 -15.64
CA GLN A 197 9.37 -6.04 -14.89
C GLN A 197 10.71 -5.92 -15.62
N ALA A 198 10.74 -6.11 -16.94
CA ALA A 198 11.95 -5.96 -17.74
C ALA A 198 12.50 -4.52 -17.65
N VAL A 199 11.64 -3.52 -17.85
CA VAL A 199 12.03 -2.10 -17.76
C VAL A 199 12.54 -1.74 -16.37
N MET A 200 11.88 -2.25 -15.31
CA MET A 200 12.33 -2.07 -13.93
C MET A 200 13.70 -2.72 -13.67
N PHE A 201 13.92 -3.92 -14.21
CA PHE A 201 15.18 -4.65 -14.06
C PHE A 201 16.33 -3.89 -14.76
N GLU A 202 16.12 -3.46 -16.01
CA GLU A 202 17.09 -2.66 -16.76
C GLU A 202 17.46 -1.37 -16.03
N TYR A 203 16.45 -0.61 -15.58
CA TYR A 203 16.67 0.62 -14.82
C TYR A 203 17.44 0.37 -13.51
N SER A 204 17.07 -0.67 -12.75
CA SER A 204 17.77 -1.03 -11.51
C SER A 204 19.22 -1.44 -11.76
N THR A 205 19.50 -2.14 -12.86
CA THR A 205 20.84 -2.55 -13.28
C THR A 205 21.66 -1.33 -13.67
N ALA A 206 21.07 -0.39 -14.42
CA ALA A 206 21.73 0.85 -14.83
C ALA A 206 22.13 1.71 -13.61
N ILE A 207 21.25 1.82 -12.60
CA ILE A 207 21.59 2.47 -11.32
C ILE A 207 22.79 1.78 -10.68
N GLN A 208 22.77 0.46 -10.52
CA GLN A 208 23.86 -0.27 -9.88
C GLN A 208 25.20 -0.07 -10.60
N VAL A 209 25.20 -0.14 -11.92
CA VAL A 209 26.40 0.10 -12.74
C VAL A 209 26.89 1.54 -12.54
N ARG A 210 25.99 2.52 -12.60
CA ARG A 210 26.36 3.93 -12.43
C ARG A 210 26.87 4.25 -11.03
N MET A 211 26.30 3.65 -9.99
CA MET A 211 26.80 3.75 -8.62
C MET A 211 28.23 3.22 -8.49
N LYS A 212 28.54 2.08 -9.12
CA LYS A 212 29.90 1.53 -9.17
C LYS A 212 30.87 2.47 -9.88
N GLN A 213 30.47 3.05 -11.01
CA GLN A 213 31.27 4.05 -11.73
C GLN A 213 31.56 5.29 -10.86
N ARG A 214 30.64 5.66 -9.98
CA ARG A 214 30.80 6.76 -9.01
C ARG A 214 31.57 6.36 -7.74
N GLY A 215 32.06 5.12 -7.63
CA GLY A 215 32.78 4.62 -6.45
C GLY A 215 31.89 4.40 -5.22
N LEU A 216 30.56 4.32 -5.39
CA LEU A 216 29.59 4.18 -4.30
C LEU A 216 29.28 2.70 -3.99
N ASP A 217 30.31 1.85 -3.88
CA ASP A 217 30.18 0.38 -3.74
C ASP A 217 29.62 -0.11 -2.36
N GLY A 218 29.08 0.81 -1.55
CA GLY A 218 28.44 0.53 -0.26
C GLY A 218 26.97 0.12 -0.42
N GLY A 219 26.75 -1.11 -0.88
CA GLY A 219 25.46 -1.74 -1.18
C GLY A 219 24.25 -1.22 -0.40
N ILE A 220 23.35 -0.51 -1.09
CA ILE A 220 21.96 -0.29 -0.66
C ILE A 220 21.16 -1.61 -0.71
N TRP A 221 21.60 -2.55 -1.56
CA TRP A 221 20.96 -3.85 -1.80
C TRP A 221 21.82 -5.06 -1.40
N GLY A 222 23.11 -4.84 -1.14
CA GLY A 222 24.03 -5.86 -0.67
C GLY A 222 24.04 -5.89 0.84
N GLY A 223 23.33 -6.85 1.44
CA GLY A 223 23.56 -7.21 2.83
C GLY A 223 25.05 -7.38 3.06
N LYS A 224 25.54 -6.83 4.18
CA LYS A 224 26.93 -6.89 4.65
C LYS A 224 27.38 -8.36 4.71
N GLY A 225 27.78 -8.91 3.58
CA GLY A 225 28.35 -10.24 3.43
C GLY A 225 29.74 -10.17 4.02
N GLY A 226 29.95 -10.95 5.08
CA GLY A 226 31.14 -10.91 5.90
C GLY A 226 32.41 -10.98 5.07
N LYS A 227 33.33 -10.07 5.35
CA LYS A 227 34.75 -10.31 5.09
C LYS A 227 35.11 -11.62 5.81
N LYS A 228 35.50 -12.63 5.04
CA LYS A 228 36.56 -13.55 5.47
C LYS A 228 37.88 -12.93 5.06
#